data_AF-A0A3M1FL33-F1
#
_entry.id   AF-A0A3M1FL33-F1
#
_cell.length_a   1.000
_cell.length_b   1.000
_cell.length_c   1.000
_cell.angle_alpha   90.00
_cell.angle_beta   90.00
_cell.angle_gamma   90.00
#
_symmetry.space_group_name_H-M   'P 1'
#
loop_
_entity.id
_entity.type
_entity.pdbx_description
1 polymer ?
#
loop_
_entity_poly.entity_id
_entity_poly.type
_entity_poly.pdbx_seq_one_letter_code
_entity_poly.pdbx_strand_id
1 'polypeptide(L)' 'NKEKFKKVRDGLWEFKCNSIQMRMFTFRHCQRWYLVHGFRGKKEDKLPESEVKRAIRAMKSAKCSLGIED' A
#
# COMPACT_ATOMS: atom_id res chain seq x y z
N ASN A 1 7.13 -10.63 9.13
CA ASN A 1 6.75 -9.34 9.75
C ASN A 1 5.31 -8.93 9.44
N LYS A 2 4.30 -9.77 9.70
CA LYS A 2 2.88 -9.36 9.55
C LYS A 2 2.55 -8.15 10.44
N GLU A 3 3.22 -8.04 11.59
CA GLU A 3 3.10 -6.93 12.55
C GLU A 3 3.52 -5.57 12.00
N LYS A 4 4.29 -5.53 10.90
CA LYS A 4 4.71 -4.27 10.25
C LYS A 4 3.75 -3.80 9.18
N PHE A 5 2.77 -4.62 8.80
CA PHE A 5 1.73 -4.25 7.83
C PHE A 5 0.54 -3.68 8.58
N LYS A 6 0.27 -2.39 8.36
CA LYS A 6 -0.87 -1.68 8.93
C LYS A 6 -2.00 -1.65 7.91
N LYS A 7 -3.20 -2.10 8.28
CA LYS A 7 -4.40 -1.88 7.44
C LYS A 7 -4.67 -0.39 7.34
N VAL A 8 -4.93 0.10 6.12
CA VAL A 8 -5.30 1.49 5.88
C VAL A 8 -6.80 1.58 5.62
N ARG A 9 -7.25 1.19 4.41
CA ARG A 9 -8.67 1.07 3.99
C ARG A 9 -8.77 0.34 2.65
N ASP A 10 -9.96 -0.12 2.27
CA ASP A 10 -10.25 -0.71 0.94
C ASP A 10 -9.35 -1.90 0.56
N GLY A 11 -8.95 -2.72 1.53
CA GLY A 11 -8.02 -3.82 1.29
C GLY A 11 -6.55 -3.41 1.06
N LEU A 12 -6.25 -2.11 1.20
CA LEU A 12 -4.90 -1.55 1.14
C LEU A 12 -4.18 -1.67 2.48
N TRP A 13 -2.91 -2.07 2.42
CA TRP A 13 -2.02 -2.23 3.54
C TRP A 13 -0.78 -1.36 3.37
N GLU A 14 -0.35 -0.70 4.44
CA GLU A 14 0.89 0.07 4.50
C GLU A 14 1.99 -0.75 5.17
N PHE A 15 3.20 -0.66 4.65
CA PHE A 15 4.42 -1.14 5.29
C PHE A 15 5.48 -0.01 5.31
N LYS A 16 6.08 0.22 6.48
CA LYS A 16 7.15 1.22 6.68
C LYS A 16 8.52 0.57 6.63
N CYS A 17 9.37 1.05 5.72
CA CYS A 17 10.79 0.73 5.67
C CYS A 17 11.60 1.88 6.30
N ASN A 18 11.86 1.77 7.61
CA ASN A 18 12.50 2.84 8.39
C ASN A 18 13.96 3.09 7.99
N SER A 19 14.68 2.07 7.49
CA SER A 19 16.09 2.20 7.07
C SER A 19 16.28 3.17 5.92
N ILE A 20 15.27 3.30 5.04
CA ILE A 20 15.28 4.20 3.88
C ILE A 20 14.13 5.21 3.92
N GLN A 21 13.46 5.34 5.07
CA GLN A 21 12.33 6.24 5.30
C GLN A 21 11.25 6.15 4.20
N MET A 22 10.93 4.93 3.74
CA MET A 22 9.89 4.71 2.74
C MET A 22 8.62 4.14 3.35
N ARG A 23 7.49 4.60 2.84
CA ARG A 23 6.16 4.00 3.06
C ARG A 23 5.74 3.34 1.76
N MET A 24 5.36 2.08 1.87
CA MET A 24 4.92 1.26 0.75
C MET A 24 3.48 0.81 0.97
N PHE A 25 2.68 0.87 -0.08
CA PHE A 25 1.31 0.38 -0.09
C PHE A 25 1.22 -0.90 -0.90
N THR A 26 0.47 -1.84 -0.36
CA THR A 26 0.29 -3.17 -0.92
C THR A 26 -1.16 -3.62 -0.80
N PHE A 27 -1.55 -4.59 -1.61
CA PHE A 27 -2.74 -5.38 -1.36
C PHE A 27 -2.39 -6.87 -1.41
N ARG A 28 -3.26 -7.69 -0.83
CA ARG A 28 -3.12 -9.13 -0.85
C ARG A 28 -4.23 -9.74 -1.68
N HIS A 29 -3.87 -10.66 -2.55
CA HIS A 29 -4.82 -11.52 -3.26
C HIS A 29 -4.30 -12.97 -3.19
N CYS A 30 -5.15 -13.89 -2.73
CA CYS A 30 -4.77 -15.27 -2.40
C CYS A 30 -3.55 -15.34 -1.46
N GLN A 31 -2.44 -15.91 -1.92
CA GLN A 31 -1.19 -16.03 -1.16
C GLN A 31 -0.12 -15.01 -1.62
N ARG A 32 -0.46 -14.07 -2.50
CA ARG A 32 0.49 -13.10 -3.07
C ARG A 32 0.22 -11.70 -2.53
N TRP A 33 1.32 -10.97 -2.34
CA TRP A 33 1.32 -9.54 -2.01
C TRP A 33 1.77 -8.76 -3.23
N TYR A 34 1.03 -7.70 -3.54
CA TYR A 34 1.29 -6.84 -4.68
C TYR A 34 1.63 -5.45 -4.17
N LEU A 35 2.80 -4.95 -4.56
CA LEU A 35 3.21 -3.58 -4.31
C LEU A 35 2.54 -2.66 -5.34
N VAL A 36 1.85 -1.62 -4.87
CA VAL A 36 1.09 -0.73 -5.76
C VAL A 36 1.57 0.71 -5.76
N HIS A 37 2.15 1.16 -4.65
CA HIS A 37 2.64 2.53 -4.55
C HIS A 37 3.69 2.64 -3.46
N GLY A 38 4.69 3.49 -3.66
CA GLY A 38 5.73 3.76 -2.69
C GLY A 38 6.10 5.23 -2.70
N PHE A 39 6.32 5.80 -1.52
CA PHE A 39 6.77 7.18 -1.39
C PHE A 39 7.75 7.33 -0.23
N ARG A 40 8.67 8.29 -0.34
CA ARG A 40 9.53 8.69 0.77
C ARG A 40 8.69 9.46 1.78
N GLY A 41 8.59 8.93 2.99
CA GLY A 41 7.96 9.59 4.12
C GLY A 41 8.98 10.48 4.85
N LYS A 42 8.48 11.53 5.51
CA LYS A 42 9.24 12.16 6.60
C LYS A 42 9.16 11.24 7.83
N LYS A 43 10.07 11.42 8.80
CA LYS A 43 9.99 10.72 10.10
C LYS A 43 8.63 10.92 10.81
N GLU A 44 7.96 12.04 10.52
CA GLU A 44 6.67 12.38 11.12
C GLU A 44 5.50 11.57 10.55
N ASP A 45 4.64 11.14 11.48
CA ASP A 45 3.90 9.88 11.37
C ASP A 45 2.61 9.94 10.54
N LYS A 46 2.22 11.13 10.07
CA LYS A 46 0.93 11.34 9.40
C LYS A 46 0.96 10.79 7.98
N LEU A 47 0.08 9.83 7.71
CA LEU A 47 -0.14 9.26 6.39
C LEU A 47 -0.88 10.29 5.50
N PRO A 48 -0.28 10.80 4.41
CA PRO A 48 -0.95 11.79 3.58
C PRO A 48 -2.10 11.15 2.80
N GLU A 49 -3.29 11.77 2.86
CA GLU A 49 -4.47 11.22 2.19
C GLU A 49 -4.32 11.20 0.66
N SER A 50 -3.55 12.14 0.09
CA SER A 50 -3.21 12.16 -1.33
C SER A 50 -2.49 10.88 -1.77
N GLU A 51 -1.56 10.39 -0.96
CA GLU A 51 -0.80 9.17 -1.23
C GLU A 51 -1.69 7.93 -1.11
N VAL A 52 -2.62 7.91 -0.15
CA VAL A 52 -3.62 6.84 -0.03
C VAL A 52 -4.54 6.82 -1.25
N LYS A 53 -5.03 7.97 -1.72
CA LYS A 53 -5.87 8.07 -2.92
C LYS A 53 -5.12 7.57 -4.16
N ARG A 54 -3.83 7.93 -4.32
CA ARG A 54 -2.98 7.42 -5.41
C ARG A 54 -2.83 5.91 -5.34
N ALA A 55 -2.53 5.37 -4.16
CA ALA A 55 -2.36 3.93 -3.95
C ALA A 55 -3.66 3.15 -4.23
N ILE A 56 -4.82 3.66 -3.86
CA ILE A 56 -6.12 3.03 -4.17
C ILE A 56 -6.36 3.01 -5.70
N ARG A 57 -6.07 4.11 -6.40
CA ARG A 57 -6.19 4.14 -7.88
C ARG A 57 -5.26 3.12 -8.53
N ALA A 58 -4.00 3.06 -8.08
CA ALA A 58 -3.03 2.09 -8.56
C ALA A 58 -3.47 0.65 -8.27
N MET A 59 -4.02 0.38 -7.08
CA MET A 59 -4.57 -0.93 -6.70
C MET A 59 -5.75 -1.34 -7.58
N LYS A 60 -6.72 -0.44 -7.81
CA LYS A 60 -7.86 -0.72 -8.70
C LYS A 60 -7.41 -1.02 -10.12
N SER A 61 -6.47 -0.24 -10.64
CA SER A 61 -5.87 -0.48 -11.96
C SER A 61 -5.16 -1.84 -12.01
N ALA A 62 -4.34 -2.14 -11.00
CA ALA A 62 -3.63 -3.42 -10.91
C ALA A 62 -4.59 -4.61 -10.82
N LYS A 63 -5.66 -4.51 -10.01
CA LYS A 63 -6.70 -5.55 -9.90
C LYS A 63 -7.39 -5.78 -11.25
N CYS A 64 -7.78 -4.71 -11.95
CA CYS A 64 -8.37 -4.80 -13.28
C CYS A 64 -7.43 -5.51 -14.28
N SER A 65 -6.15 -5.08 -14.35
CA SER A 65 -5.16 -5.71 -15.22
C SER A 65 -4.86 -7.18 -14.88
N LEU A 66 -5.08 -7.57 -13.62
CA LEU A 66 -4.89 -8.95 -13.15
C LEU A 66 -6.17 -9.80 -13.21
N GLY A 67 -7.30 -9.23 -13.65
CA GLY A 67 -8.60 -9.90 -13.65
C GLY A 67 -9.10 -10.26 -12.25
N ILE A 68 -8.71 -9.48 -11.23
CA ILE A 68 -9.14 -9.67 -9.85
C ILE A 68 -10.41 -8.86 -9.63
N GLU A 69 -11.54 -9.55 -9.49
CA GLU A 69 -12.81 -8.96 -9.06
C GLU A 69 -12.81 -8.71 -7.54
N ASP A 70 -13.55 -7.68 -7.10
CA ASP A 70 -13.59 -7.21 -5.70
C ASP A 70 -14.41 -8.11 -4.77
#